data_AF-A0A8R1TMJ8-F1
#
_entry.id   AF-A0A8R1TMJ8-F1
#
_cell.length_a   1.000
_cell.length_b   1.000
_cell.length_c   1.000
_cell.angle_alpha   90.00
_cell.angle_beta   90.00
_cell.angle_gamma   90.00
#
_symmetry.space_group_name_H-M   'P 1'
#
loop_
_entity.id
_entity.type
_entity.pdbx_description
1 polymer ?
#
loop_
_entity_poly.entity_id
_entity_poly.type
_entity_poly.pdbx_seq_one_letter_code
_entity_poly.pdbx_strand_id
1 'polypeptide(L)'
;MRKAKLIIVFGNNPYIESHNFRFMENHSVSICYASQFDMPLNEWIFRLFVIFSGSNIKTSTFLVETTDEEELREKLLIWKSELDFLESHHIIPFHFTKESMEPTNSEEIFREIFGIQPAILRLSASELDETGLIYCNSTKVKRNPGPVYAIVGYKKF
;
A
#
# COMPACT_ATOMS: atom_id res chain seq x y z
N MET A 1 -23.33 1.77 1.00
CA MET A 1 -21.95 1.73 1.54
C MET A 1 -21.03 2.42 0.54
N ARG A 2 -20.15 3.36 0.95
CA ARG A 2 -19.22 4.01 -0.01
C ARG A 2 -18.20 2.96 -0.48
N LYS A 3 -17.97 2.86 -1.79
CA LYS A 3 -17.06 1.87 -2.38
C LYS A 3 -15.63 2.12 -1.88
N ALA A 4 -15.02 1.12 -1.24
CA ALA A 4 -13.61 1.14 -0.87
C ALA A 4 -12.75 1.15 -2.14
N LYS A 5 -11.69 1.94 -2.11
CA LYS A 5 -10.71 2.07 -3.21
C LYS A 5 -9.32 1.59 -2.79
N LEU A 6 -8.97 1.81 -1.52
CA LEU A 6 -7.77 1.28 -0.89
C LEU A 6 -8.09 0.98 0.57
N ILE A 7 -7.55 -0.13 1.07
CA ILE A 7 -7.54 -0.46 2.50
C ILE A 7 -6.08 -0.56 2.93
N ILE A 8 -5.74 0.02 4.08
CA ILE A 8 -4.43 -0.15 4.71
C ILE A 8 -4.67 -0.88 6.03
N VAL A 9 -3.99 -2.01 6.24
CA VAL A 9 -4.13 -2.84 7.44
C VAL A 9 -2.82 -2.90 8.20
N PHE A 10 -2.90 -2.73 9.52
CA PHE A 10 -1.75 -2.79 10.42
C PHE A 10 -1.88 -3.95 11.39
N GLY A 11 -0.73 -4.51 11.75
CA GLY A 11 -0.60 -5.58 12.73
C GLY A 11 -0.98 -6.96 12.19
N ASN A 12 -0.85 -7.96 13.04
CA ASN A 12 -1.24 -9.33 12.73
C ASN A 12 -2.77 -9.44 12.78
N ASN A 13 -3.41 -9.08 11.68
CA ASN A 13 -4.85 -9.20 11.55
C ASN A 13 -5.17 -10.52 10.84
N PRO A 14 -5.62 -11.58 11.57
CA PRO A 14 -5.94 -12.88 10.97
C PRO A 14 -7.10 -12.79 9.98
N TYR A 15 -7.80 -11.65 9.93
CA TYR A 15 -8.87 -11.39 8.99
C TYR A 15 -8.40 -10.81 7.66
N ILE A 16 -7.12 -10.47 7.49
CA ILE A 16 -6.54 -9.97 6.22
C ILE A 16 -6.90 -10.88 5.04
N GLU A 17 -6.93 -12.19 5.27
CA GLU A 17 -7.32 -13.20 4.28
C GLU A 17 -8.74 -13.71 4.47
N SER A 18 -9.40 -13.35 5.57
CA SER A 18 -10.75 -13.82 5.82
C SER A 18 -11.70 -13.20 4.80
N HIS A 19 -12.67 -14.01 4.37
CA HIS A 19 -13.79 -13.60 3.54
C HIS A 19 -14.66 -12.49 4.17
N ASN A 20 -14.31 -11.92 5.32
CA ASN A 20 -15.01 -10.77 5.90
C ASN A 20 -14.87 -9.48 5.09
N PHE A 21 -13.93 -9.40 4.14
CA PHE A 21 -13.99 -8.36 3.11
C PHE A 21 -15.11 -8.58 2.06
N ARG A 22 -15.99 -9.59 2.23
CA ARG A 22 -17.21 -9.80 1.42
C ARG A 22 -18.14 -8.58 1.36
N PHE A 23 -17.94 -7.54 2.19
CA PHE A 23 -18.60 -6.25 2.01
C PHE A 23 -18.15 -5.49 0.73
N MET A 24 -17.11 -5.97 0.04
CA MET A 24 -16.67 -5.46 -1.27
C MET A 24 -17.51 -6.09 -2.38
N GLU A 25 -18.80 -5.74 -2.42
CA GLU A 25 -19.70 -6.16 -3.49
C GLU A 25 -19.12 -5.77 -4.86
N ASN A 26 -18.73 -6.79 -5.64
CA ASN A 26 -18.44 -6.75 -7.08
C ASN A 26 -17.28 -5.87 -7.59
N HIS A 27 -16.32 -5.49 -6.75
CA HIS A 27 -15.20 -4.65 -7.21
C HIS A 27 -13.84 -5.11 -6.69
N SER A 28 -12.82 -4.92 -7.54
CA SER A 28 -11.43 -5.13 -7.18
C SER A 28 -10.95 -4.05 -6.22
N VAL A 29 -10.37 -4.45 -5.09
CA VAL A 29 -9.81 -3.52 -4.10
C VAL A 29 -8.39 -3.95 -3.75
N SER A 30 -7.48 -2.99 -3.72
CA SER A 30 -6.12 -3.18 -3.21
C SER A 30 -6.09 -3.02 -1.70
N ILE A 31 -5.40 -3.92 -1.02
CA ILE A 31 -5.17 -3.90 0.42
C ILE A 31 -3.65 -3.86 0.65
N CYS A 32 -3.14 -2.75 1.15
CA CYS A 32 -1.76 -2.67 1.64
C CYS A 32 -1.75 -3.18 3.08
N TYR A 33 -0.76 -4.00 3.44
CA TYR A 33 -0.63 -4.48 4.82
C TYR A 33 0.80 -4.34 5.32
N ALA A 34 0.90 -4.13 6.63
CA ALA A 34 2.15 -4.22 7.39
C ALA A 34 1.87 -5.03 8.67
N SER A 35 2.32 -6.27 8.68
CA SER A 35 2.17 -7.21 9.79
C SER A 35 3.43 -7.19 10.64
N GLN A 36 3.29 -6.86 11.92
CA GLN A 36 4.38 -6.87 12.90
C GLN A 36 4.04 -7.84 14.02
N PHE A 37 4.97 -8.74 14.35
CA PHE A 37 4.74 -9.80 15.35
C PHE A 37 5.35 -9.50 16.72
N ASP A 38 6.42 -8.69 16.78
CA ASP A 38 7.27 -8.58 17.97
C ASP A 38 6.84 -7.51 19.00
N MET A 39 5.65 -6.90 18.85
CA MET A 39 5.17 -5.93 19.85
C MET A 39 4.03 -6.51 20.71
N PRO A 40 4.13 -6.44 22.06
CA PRO A 40 3.02 -6.69 22.96
C PRO A 40 2.04 -5.51 22.91
N LEU A 41 1.43 -5.30 21.75
CA LEU A 41 0.35 -4.35 21.58
C LEU A 41 -0.94 -5.02 22.06
N ASN A 42 -1.80 -4.26 22.74
CA ASN A 42 -3.10 -4.75 23.19
C ASN A 42 -3.89 -5.39 22.04
N GLU A 43 -4.78 -6.35 22.32
CA GLU A 43 -5.58 -7.08 21.31
C GLU A 43 -6.32 -6.16 20.30
N TRP A 44 -6.53 -4.90 20.67
CA TRP A 44 -7.25 -3.89 19.90
C TRP A 44 -6.43 -3.33 18.73
N ILE A 45 -5.10 -3.20 18.89
CA ILE A 45 -4.23 -2.65 17.83
C ILE A 45 -4.05 -3.64 16.69
N PHE A 46 -4.19 -4.95 16.93
CA PHE A 46 -4.20 -5.99 15.88
C PHE A 46 -5.31 -5.83 14.84
N ARG A 47 -6.25 -4.88 15.02
CA ARG A 47 -7.39 -4.67 14.12
C ARG A 47 -7.41 -3.29 13.49
N LEU A 48 -6.32 -2.52 13.56
CA LEU A 48 -6.31 -1.19 12.98
C LEU A 48 -6.28 -1.28 11.45
N PHE A 49 -7.30 -0.71 10.82
CA PHE A 49 -7.32 -0.52 9.38
C PHE A 49 -7.85 0.87 9.02
N VAL A 50 -7.40 1.38 7.87
CA VAL A 50 -7.87 2.64 7.29
C VAL A 50 -8.51 2.32 5.95
N ILE A 51 -9.73 2.82 5.72
CA ILE A 51 -10.44 2.65 4.45
C ILE A 51 -10.55 3.98 3.73
N PHE A 52 -9.99 4.04 2.53
CA PHE A 52 -10.20 5.15 1.60
C PHE A 52 -11.37 4.83 0.69
N SER A 53 -12.46 5.60 0.78
CA SER A 53 -13.68 5.39 0.02
C SER A 53 -14.33 6.69 -0.44
N GLY A 54 -15.04 6.66 -1.57
CA GLY A 54 -15.78 7.81 -2.10
C GLY A 54 -15.50 8.12 -3.56
N SER A 55 -16.41 8.88 -4.18
CA SER A 55 -16.31 9.26 -5.60
C SER A 55 -15.11 10.16 -5.89
N ASN A 56 -14.78 11.06 -4.96
CA ASN A 56 -13.71 12.06 -5.08
C ASN A 56 -12.32 11.55 -4.68
N ILE A 57 -12.18 10.25 -4.40
CA ILE A 57 -10.89 9.64 -4.05
C ILE A 57 -10.38 8.86 -5.26
N LYS A 58 -9.10 8.95 -5.57
CA LYS A 58 -8.39 8.06 -6.50
C LYS A 58 -7.28 7.37 -5.73
N THR A 59 -6.97 6.13 -6.06
CA THR A 59 -5.93 5.36 -5.37
C THR A 59 -5.14 4.55 -6.38
N SER A 60 -3.85 4.38 -6.12
CA SER A 60 -3.00 3.46 -6.88
C SER A 60 -1.95 2.86 -5.96
N THR A 61 -1.50 1.66 -6.26
CA THR A 61 -0.54 0.90 -5.47
C THR A 61 0.54 0.34 -6.36
N PHE A 62 1.76 0.27 -5.86
CA PHE A 62 2.92 -0.25 -6.56
C PHE A 62 3.70 -1.17 -5.63
N LEU A 63 3.85 -2.43 -6.04
CA LEU A 63 4.65 -3.42 -5.33
C LEU A 63 6.08 -3.34 -5.85
N VAL A 64 7.05 -3.23 -4.95
CA VAL A 64 8.48 -3.22 -5.28
C VAL A 64 8.94 -4.68 -5.41
N GLU A 65 9.33 -5.06 -6.62
CA GLU A 65 9.76 -6.42 -6.97
C GLU A 65 11.24 -6.47 -7.38
N THR A 66 12.03 -5.46 -7.03
CA THR A 66 13.45 -5.36 -7.40
C THR A 66 14.28 -4.69 -6.31
N THR A 67 15.57 -5.05 -6.26
CA THR A 67 16.60 -4.41 -5.45
C THR A 67 17.55 -3.57 -6.30
N ASP A 68 17.34 -3.49 -7.61
CA ASP A 68 18.12 -2.67 -8.54
C ASP A 68 17.55 -1.24 -8.61
N GLU A 69 18.43 -0.25 -8.49
CA GLU A 69 18.05 1.18 -8.44
C GLU A 69 17.49 1.68 -9.77
N GLU A 70 18.10 1.30 -10.89
CA GLU A 70 17.68 1.76 -12.22
C GLU A 70 16.37 1.07 -12.63
N GLU A 71 16.23 -0.23 -12.35
CA GLU A 71 14.99 -0.96 -12.57
C GLU A 71 13.84 -0.37 -11.74
N LEU A 72 14.09 -0.01 -10.47
CA LEU A 72 13.10 0.66 -9.64
C LEU A 72 12.71 2.03 -10.24
N ARG A 73 13.69 2.84 -10.66
CA ARG A 73 13.46 4.16 -11.26
C ARG A 73 12.59 4.04 -12.51
N GLU A 74 12.89 3.10 -13.42
CA GLU A 74 12.11 2.84 -14.63
C GLU A 74 10.67 2.44 -14.30
N LYS A 75 10.48 1.48 -13.38
CA LYS A 75 9.14 1.02 -12.97
C LYS A 75 8.32 2.13 -12.32
N LEU A 76 8.94 2.98 -11.48
CA LEU A 76 8.26 4.12 -10.86
C LEU A 76 7.87 5.20 -11.89
N LEU A 77 8.69 5.45 -12.92
CA LEU A 77 8.36 6.37 -14.01
C LEU A 77 7.17 5.86 -14.83
N ILE A 78 7.16 4.57 -15.17
CA ILE A 78 6.04 3.91 -15.85
C ILE A 78 4.77 4.06 -14.99
N TRP A 79 4.84 3.68 -13.71
CA TRP A 79 3.72 3.81 -12.80
C TRP A 79 3.21 5.24 -12.69
N LYS A 80 4.09 6.25 -12.55
CA LYS A 80 3.71 7.67 -12.54
C LYS A 80 2.93 8.06 -13.78
N SER A 81 3.35 7.59 -14.97
CA SER A 81 2.70 7.90 -16.24
C SER A 81 1.26 7.35 -16.36
N GLU A 82 0.95 6.29 -15.61
CA GLU A 82 -0.39 5.69 -15.56
C GLU A 82 -1.36 6.45 -14.62
N LEU A 83 -0.86 7.39 -13.82
CA LEU A 83 -1.68 8.11 -12.82
C LEU A 83 -2.29 9.39 -13.41
N ASP A 84 -3.54 9.28 -13.86
CA ASP A 84 -4.34 10.38 -14.45
C ASP A 84 -4.76 11.50 -13.49
N PHE A 85 -4.47 11.36 -12.19
CA PHE A 85 -5.06 12.18 -11.14
C PHE A 85 -4.06 13.02 -10.34
N LEU A 86 -2.75 12.90 -10.62
CA LEU A 86 -1.69 13.57 -9.85
C LEU A 86 -1.86 15.10 -9.79
N GLU A 87 -2.21 15.73 -10.91
CA GLU A 87 -2.37 17.19 -10.99
C GLU A 87 -3.73 17.68 -10.47
N SER A 88 -4.76 16.85 -10.54
CA SER A 88 -6.14 17.23 -10.21
C SER A 88 -6.52 16.93 -8.75
N HIS A 89 -5.67 16.24 -8.00
CA HIS A 89 -5.93 15.79 -6.63
C HIS A 89 -4.84 16.26 -5.66
N HIS A 90 -5.19 16.42 -4.39
CA HIS A 90 -4.22 16.48 -3.30
C HIS A 90 -3.71 15.06 -3.02
N ILE A 91 -2.40 14.87 -3.09
CA ILE A 91 -1.76 13.56 -3.07
C ILE A 91 -1.19 13.27 -1.68
N ILE A 92 -1.50 12.08 -1.17
CA ILE A 92 -0.96 11.53 0.07
C ILE A 92 -0.30 10.18 -0.28
N PRO A 93 1.04 10.12 -0.33
CA PRO A 93 1.76 8.88 -0.58
C PRO A 93 2.10 8.17 0.74
N PHE A 94 2.05 6.84 0.70
CA PHE A 94 2.46 5.94 1.76
C PHE A 94 3.49 4.96 1.22
N HIS A 95 4.40 4.52 2.09
CA HIS A 95 5.37 3.50 1.78
C HIS A 95 5.49 2.53 2.96
N PHE A 96 5.27 1.25 2.67
CA PHE A 96 5.35 0.16 3.63
C PHE A 96 6.51 -0.72 3.19
N THR A 97 7.55 -0.81 4.00
CA THR A 97 8.77 -1.51 3.61
C THR A 97 9.32 -2.34 4.76
N LYS A 98 10.23 -3.25 4.40
CA LYS A 98 11.00 -4.08 5.31
C LYS A 98 12.46 -3.94 4.95
N GLU A 99 13.32 -3.90 5.97
CA GLU A 99 14.76 -3.79 5.79
C GLU A 99 15.28 -4.82 4.76
N SER A 100 16.17 -4.37 3.87
CA SER A 100 16.83 -5.15 2.80
C SER A 100 15.95 -5.71 1.65
N MET A 101 14.69 -5.31 1.53
CA MET A 101 13.79 -5.80 0.45
C MET A 101 13.71 -4.91 -0.81
N GLU A 102 14.37 -3.76 -0.82
CA GLU A 102 14.38 -2.78 -1.92
C GLU A 102 15.70 -1.99 -1.87
N PRO A 103 16.04 -1.17 -2.89
CA PRO A 103 17.24 -0.34 -2.84
C PRO A 103 17.23 0.62 -1.65
N THR A 104 18.42 0.89 -1.09
CA THR A 104 18.54 1.72 0.13
C THR A 104 18.09 3.17 -0.07
N ASN A 105 18.13 3.67 -1.30
CA ASN A 105 17.69 5.01 -1.71
C ASN A 105 16.29 5.00 -2.37
N SER A 106 15.48 3.94 -2.20
CA SER A 106 14.14 3.81 -2.80
C SER A 106 13.25 5.04 -2.57
N GLU A 107 13.25 5.57 -1.35
CA GLU A 107 12.46 6.75 -0.95
C GLU A 107 12.93 8.04 -1.64
N GLU A 108 14.24 8.16 -1.89
CA GLU A 108 14.82 9.28 -2.60
C GLU A 108 14.45 9.23 -4.09
N ILE A 109 14.57 8.05 -4.72
CA ILE A 109 14.12 7.82 -6.09
C ILE A 109 12.63 8.18 -6.23
N PHE A 110 11.79 7.73 -5.29
CA PHE A 110 10.37 8.09 -5.27
C PHE A 110 10.17 9.60 -5.18
N ARG A 111 10.86 10.27 -4.24
CA ARG A 111 10.77 11.73 -4.07
C ARG A 111 11.21 12.50 -5.30
N GLU A 112 12.29 12.08 -5.97
CA GLU A 112 12.75 12.68 -7.23
C GLU A 112 11.69 12.56 -8.34
N ILE A 113 11.06 11.39 -8.47
CA ILE A 113 10.08 11.12 -9.52
C ILE A 113 8.76 11.85 -9.23
N PHE A 114 8.24 11.80 -8.00
CA PHE A 114 6.91 12.32 -7.67
C PHE A 114 6.92 13.74 -7.08
N GLY A 115 8.07 14.25 -6.65
CA GLY A 115 8.18 15.57 -6.02
C GLY A 115 7.59 15.65 -4.61
N ILE A 116 7.34 14.50 -3.96
CA ILE A 116 6.70 14.42 -2.64
C ILE A 116 7.29 13.27 -1.82
N GLN A 117 7.45 13.49 -0.51
CA GLN A 117 7.92 12.47 0.43
C GLN A 117 6.75 11.59 0.90
N PRO A 118 6.84 10.25 0.80
CA PRO A 118 5.84 9.34 1.35
C PRO A 118 5.85 9.33 2.88
N ALA A 119 4.70 9.07 3.49
CA ALA A 119 4.62 8.64 4.88
C ALA A 119 5.08 7.18 4.97
N ILE A 120 6.16 6.94 5.72
CA ILE A 120 6.87 5.66 5.72
C ILE A 120 6.57 4.86 6.98
N LEU A 121 6.32 3.56 6.79
CA LEU A 121 6.39 2.55 7.84
C LEU A 121 7.43 1.51 7.43
N ARG A 122 8.53 1.45 8.19
CA ARG A 122 9.62 0.50 7.99
C ARG A 122 9.60 -0.55 9.10
N LEU A 123 9.39 -1.80 8.69
CA LEU A 123 9.46 -2.95 9.59
C LEU A 123 10.91 -3.42 9.74
N SER A 124 11.18 -4.13 10.84
CA SER A 124 12.47 -4.73 11.11
C SER A 124 12.79 -5.87 10.13
N ALA A 125 14.05 -6.29 10.06
CA ALA A 125 14.44 -7.49 9.32
C ALA A 125 13.87 -8.82 9.90
N SER A 126 13.07 -8.78 10.98
CA SER A 126 12.46 -9.96 11.60
C SER A 126 11.73 -10.83 10.58
N GLU A 127 11.97 -12.14 10.56
CA GLU A 127 11.33 -13.08 9.62
C GLU A 127 9.81 -13.11 9.76
N LEU A 128 9.30 -12.75 10.94
CA LEU A 128 7.87 -12.72 11.22
C LEU A 128 7.19 -11.46 10.63
N ASP A 129 7.92 -10.36 10.54
CA ASP A 129 7.40 -9.11 10.02
C ASP A 129 7.24 -9.17 8.49
N GLU A 130 6.12 -8.68 7.96
CA GLU A 130 5.85 -8.70 6.52
C GLU A 130 5.05 -7.48 6.07
N THR A 131 5.46 -6.87 4.97
CA THR A 131 4.65 -5.91 4.22
C THR A 131 4.19 -6.53 2.91
N GLY A 132 3.13 -5.98 2.32
CA GLY A 132 2.79 -6.37 0.96
C GLY A 132 1.45 -5.84 0.48
N LEU A 133 1.07 -6.36 -0.68
CA LEU A 133 -0.13 -6.00 -1.39
C LEU A 133 -1.02 -7.22 -1.57
N ILE A 134 -2.26 -7.13 -1.11
CA ILE A 134 -3.30 -8.09 -1.40
C ILE A 134 -4.24 -7.49 -2.43
N TYR A 135 -4.40 -8.20 -3.55
CA TYR A 135 -5.41 -7.89 -4.54
C TYR A 135 -6.61 -8.81 -4.32
N CYS A 136 -7.73 -8.19 -3.95
CA CYS A 136 -9.01 -8.88 -3.77
C CYS A 136 -9.93 -8.55 -4.93
N ASN A 137 -10.45 -9.57 -5.62
CA ASN A 137 -11.59 -9.44 -6.51
C ASN A 137 -12.69 -10.43 -6.10
N SER A 138 -13.81 -10.47 -6.82
CA SER A 138 -14.97 -11.32 -6.47
C SER A 138 -14.69 -12.82 -6.40
N THR A 139 -13.56 -13.30 -6.95
CA THR A 139 -13.26 -14.73 -7.08
C THR A 139 -11.88 -15.14 -6.54
N LYS A 140 -10.97 -14.19 -6.35
CA LYS A 140 -9.57 -14.45 -6.04
C LYS A 140 -9.04 -13.43 -5.05
N VAL A 141 -8.26 -13.94 -4.10
CA VAL A 141 -7.40 -13.18 -3.21
C VAL A 141 -5.97 -13.58 -3.55
N LYS A 142 -5.13 -12.61 -3.92
CA LYS A 142 -3.70 -12.84 -4.18
C LYS A 142 -2.87 -11.97 -3.25
N ARG A 143 -2.11 -12.61 -2.36
CA ARG A 143 -1.11 -11.96 -1.50
C ARG A 143 0.22 -11.89 -2.24
N ASN A 144 0.81 -10.69 -2.26
CA ASN A 144 2.11 -10.45 -2.86
C ASN A 144 2.96 -9.74 -1.78
N PRO A 145 3.79 -10.49 -1.04
CA PRO A 145 4.73 -9.93 -0.08
C PRO A 145 5.74 -9.01 -0.76
N GLY A 146 6.18 -7.98 -0.05
CA GLY A 146 7.21 -7.04 -0.50
C GLY A 146 6.93 -5.60 -0.07
N PRO A 147 7.87 -4.69 -0.33
CA PRO A 147 7.65 -3.27 -0.11
C PRO A 147 6.57 -2.73 -1.04
N VAL A 148 5.75 -1.81 -0.55
CA VAL A 148 4.60 -1.27 -1.28
C VAL A 148 4.54 0.23 -1.14
N TYR A 149 4.44 0.91 -2.27
CA TYR A 149 3.98 2.29 -2.34
C TYR A 149 2.48 2.34 -2.57
N ALA A 150 1.80 3.26 -1.91
CA ALA A 150 0.39 3.56 -2.15
C ALA A 150 0.19 5.06 -2.27
N ILE A 151 -0.54 5.49 -3.29
CA ILE A 151 -0.91 6.88 -3.50
C ILE A 151 -2.41 7.02 -3.31
N VAL A 152 -2.83 7.95 -2.46
CA VAL A 152 -4.22 8.38 -2.30
C VAL A 152 -4.35 9.81 -2.79
N GLY A 153 -5.21 10.04 -3.78
CA GLY A 153 -5.57 11.36 -4.29
C GLY A 153 -6.96 11.77 -3.83
N TYR A 154 -7.08 12.97 -3.24
CA TYR A 154 -8.35 13.63 -2.95
C TYR A 154 -8.62 14.74 -3.94
N LYS A 155 -9.74 14.70 -4.66
CA LYS A 155 -10.06 15.68 -5.70
C LYS A 155 -9.99 17.11 -5.14
N LYS A 156 -9.25 17.99 -5.82
CA LYS A 156 -9.20 19.43 -5.52
C LYS A 156 -10.59 20.05 -5.74
N PHE A 157 -10.88 21.13 -5.02
CA PHE A 157 -12.16 21.86 -5.11
C PHE A 157 -12.33 22.54 -6.46
#